data_AF-A0A8T2I664-F1
#
_entry.id   AF-A0A8T2I664-F1
#
_cell.length_a   1.000
_cell.length_b   1.000
_cell.length_c   1.000
_cell.angle_alpha   90.00
_cell.angle_beta   90.00
_cell.angle_gamma   90.00
#
_symmetry.space_group_name_H-M   'P 1'
#
loop_
_entity.id
_entity.type
_entity.pdbx_description
1 polymer ?
#
loop_
_entity_poly.entity_id
_entity_poly.type
_entity_poly.pdbx_seq_one_letter_code
_entity_poly.pdbx_strand_id
1 'polypeptide(L)'
;MCSRGVWGIFGRKSALRALGISDRIDLDLNPTQLRKAYLKAALACHPDKNSGDKDAAKRFTELQEAYNFLLEGISAGQDAAREKARTLEIFDIFLRAMRGDNVELELKSLGIYRPSDMFGVDLSVAFDRRLAQLPSPSNAPNSNTYEDEEPPVDIQDAFAEAFADEGLDEEGNPLEGWARPPISDLEDM
;
A
#
# COMPACT_ATOMS: atom_id res chain seq x y z
N MET A 1 -4.29 0.04 -4.88
CA MET A 1 -5.00 -1.22 -5.19
C MET A 1 -4.49 -1.73 -6.53
N CYS A 2 -3.51 -2.62 -6.55
CA CYS A 2 -3.00 -3.18 -7.81
C CYS A 2 -3.99 -4.22 -8.31
N SER A 3 -4.64 -3.91 -9.43
CA SER A 3 -5.57 -4.82 -10.09
C SER A 3 -4.78 -6.02 -10.61
N ARG A 4 -4.64 -7.07 -9.79
CA ARG A 4 -4.15 -8.37 -10.25
C ARG A 4 -5.25 -9.00 -11.11
N GLY A 5 -5.44 -8.44 -12.30
CA GLY A 5 -6.42 -8.90 -13.28
C GLY A 5 -6.09 -10.29 -13.83
N VAL A 6 -6.85 -10.71 -14.85
CA VAL A 6 -6.79 -12.02 -15.52
C VAL A 6 -5.34 -12.50 -15.78
N TRP A 7 -4.43 -11.59 -16.10
CA TRP A 7 -3.03 -11.89 -16.43
C TRP A 7 -2.14 -12.25 -15.24
N GLY A 8 -2.55 -11.95 -14.00
CA GLY A 8 -1.83 -12.39 -12.79
C GLY A 8 -1.84 -13.90 -12.60
N ILE A 9 -2.88 -14.59 -13.11
CA ILE A 9 -3.02 -16.05 -13.05
C ILE A 9 -2.41 -16.71 -14.30
N PHE A 10 -2.65 -16.13 -15.48
CA PHE A 10 -2.14 -16.68 -16.75
C PHE A 10 -0.65 -16.37 -17.00
N GLY A 11 -0.04 -15.46 -16.23
CA GLY A 11 1.39 -15.18 -16.20
C GLY A 11 1.92 -14.31 -17.34
N ARG A 12 3.18 -13.87 -17.22
CA ARG A 12 3.85 -12.96 -18.18
C ARG A 12 3.90 -13.48 -19.62
N LYS A 13 4.06 -14.79 -19.81
CA LYS A 13 4.20 -15.42 -21.13
C LYS A 13 2.93 -15.34 -21.97
N SER A 14 1.76 -15.49 -21.35
CA SER A 14 0.49 -15.40 -22.08
C SER A 14 0.24 -13.97 -22.57
N ALA A 15 0.55 -12.96 -21.75
CA ALA A 15 0.43 -11.55 -22.12
C ALA A 15 1.36 -11.19 -23.29
N LEU A 16 2.59 -11.74 -23.31
CA LEU A 16 3.53 -11.56 -24.43
C LEU A 16 3.01 -12.18 -25.72
N ARG A 17 2.44 -13.39 -25.62
CA ARG A 17 1.81 -14.09 -26.75
C ARG A 17 0.62 -13.31 -27.32
N ALA A 18 -0.20 -12.68 -26.46
CA ALA A 18 -1.31 -11.84 -26.90
C ALA A 18 -0.83 -10.67 -27.77
N LEU A 19 0.30 -10.07 -27.43
CA LEU A 19 0.94 -9.00 -28.23
C LEU A 19 1.74 -9.51 -29.44
N GLY A 20 1.80 -10.82 -29.66
CA GLY A 20 2.57 -11.44 -30.74
C GLY A 20 4.09 -11.36 -30.55
N ILE A 21 4.55 -11.17 -29.32
CA ILE A 21 5.98 -11.18 -28.97
C ILE A 21 6.37 -12.62 -28.62
N SER A 22 7.40 -13.14 -29.28
CA SER A 22 7.88 -14.50 -29.02
C SER A 22 8.56 -14.62 -27.65
N ASP A 23 8.31 -15.72 -26.94
CA ASP A 23 8.84 -16.12 -25.61
C ASP A 23 10.39 -16.06 -25.45
N ARG A 24 11.15 -15.77 -26.50
CA ARG A 24 12.62 -15.64 -26.45
C ARG A 24 13.11 -14.23 -26.11
N ILE A 25 12.24 -13.22 -26.19
CA ILE A 25 12.60 -11.79 -26.01
C ILE A 25 12.58 -11.39 -24.51
N ASP A 26 12.26 -12.35 -23.63
CA ASP A 26 11.92 -12.15 -22.21
C ASP A 26 12.96 -11.40 -21.36
N LEU A 27 14.26 -11.46 -21.70
CA LEU A 27 15.31 -10.87 -20.85
C LEU A 27 15.44 -9.35 -21.00
N ASP A 28 15.18 -8.78 -22.18
CA ASP A 28 15.46 -7.37 -22.48
C ASP A 28 14.27 -6.65 -23.14
N LEU A 29 13.06 -6.92 -22.65
CA LEU A 29 11.86 -6.21 -23.10
C LEU A 29 11.94 -4.73 -22.73
N ASN A 30 12.34 -3.91 -23.69
CA ASN A 30 12.35 -2.46 -23.58
C ASN A 30 10.92 -1.89 -23.75
N PRO A 31 10.49 -0.90 -22.95
CA PRO A 31 9.17 -0.27 -23.09
C PRO A 31 8.87 0.23 -24.51
N THR A 32 9.90 0.66 -25.25
CA THR A 32 9.75 1.08 -26.65
C THR A 32 9.36 -0.06 -27.59
N GLN A 33 9.89 -1.26 -27.39
CA GLN A 33 9.55 -2.44 -28.18
C GLN A 33 8.15 -2.93 -27.85
N LEU A 34 7.80 -2.93 -26.56
CA LEU A 34 6.46 -3.28 -26.08
C LEU A 34 5.40 -2.37 -26.70
N ARG A 35 5.62 -1.04 -26.70
CA ARG A 35 4.72 -0.06 -27.33
C ARG A 35 4.57 -0.28 -28.83
N LYS A 36 5.66 -0.62 -29.54
CA LYS A 36 5.63 -0.90 -30.98
C LYS A 36 4.81 -2.16 -31.29
N ALA A 37 4.95 -3.22 -30.49
CA ALA A 37 4.18 -4.45 -30.65
C ALA A 37 2.69 -4.21 -30.39
N TYR A 38 2.37 -3.53 -29.29
CA TYR A 38 0.99 -3.12 -28.96
C TYR A 38 0.36 -2.30 -30.08
N LEU A 39 1.05 -1.29 -30.62
CA LEU A 39 0.50 -0.45 -31.68
C LEU A 39 0.20 -1.27 -32.95
N LYS A 40 1.06 -2.24 -33.31
CA LYS A 40 0.81 -3.13 -34.46
C LYS A 40 -0.41 -4.02 -34.23
N ALA A 41 -0.54 -4.61 -33.06
CA ALA A 41 -1.67 -5.47 -32.71
C ALA A 41 -2.99 -4.68 -32.61
N ALA A 42 -2.96 -3.51 -31.96
CA ALA A 42 -4.10 -2.60 -31.83
C ALA A 42 -4.62 -2.11 -33.18
N LEU A 43 -3.72 -1.80 -34.12
CA LEU A 43 -4.11 -1.40 -35.48
C LEU A 43 -4.79 -2.54 -36.27
N ALA A 44 -4.39 -3.78 -36.02
CA ALA A 44 -5.00 -4.96 -36.65
C ALA A 44 -6.40 -5.24 -36.07
N CYS A 45 -6.60 -5.02 -34.77
CA CYS A 45 -7.86 -5.25 -34.06
C CYS A 45 -8.72 -3.99 -33.86
N HIS A 46 -8.42 -2.89 -34.55
CA HIS A 46 -9.10 -1.61 -34.32
C HIS A 46 -10.61 -1.71 -34.62
N PRO A 47 -11.50 -1.29 -33.70
CA PRO A 47 -12.96 -1.47 -33.85
C PRO A 47 -13.53 -0.74 -35.07
N ASP A 48 -12.94 0.40 -35.46
CA ASP A 48 -13.35 1.16 -36.66
C ASP A 48 -13.07 0.41 -37.97
N LYS A 49 -11.91 -0.27 -38.05
CA LYS A 49 -11.52 -1.05 -39.24
C LYS A 49 -12.24 -2.41 -39.31
N ASN A 50 -12.68 -2.93 -38.17
CA ASN A 50 -13.36 -4.22 -38.03
C ASN A 50 -14.78 -4.03 -37.50
N SER A 51 -15.52 -3.07 -38.06
CA SER A 51 -16.88 -2.70 -37.64
C SER A 51 -17.93 -3.81 -37.82
N GLY A 52 -17.58 -4.91 -38.48
CA GLY A 52 -18.42 -6.12 -38.62
C GLY A 52 -18.11 -7.25 -37.63
N ASP A 53 -17.06 -7.16 -36.83
CA ASP A 53 -16.57 -8.26 -36.00
C ASP A 53 -16.75 -7.95 -34.51
N LYS A 54 -17.77 -8.56 -33.88
CA LYS A 54 -18.10 -8.34 -32.45
C LYS A 54 -16.97 -8.79 -31.52
N ASP A 55 -16.08 -9.65 -32.00
CA ASP A 55 -14.94 -10.14 -31.22
C ASP A 55 -13.71 -9.22 -31.31
N ALA A 56 -13.68 -8.27 -32.25
CA ALA A 56 -12.58 -7.30 -32.35
C ALA A 56 -12.51 -6.39 -31.11
N ALA A 57 -13.66 -5.97 -30.58
CA ALA A 57 -13.72 -5.17 -29.36
C ALA A 57 -13.16 -5.93 -28.14
N LYS A 58 -13.52 -7.21 -28.00
CA LYS A 58 -13.00 -8.06 -26.90
C LYS A 58 -11.49 -8.24 -27.00
N ARG A 59 -10.99 -8.55 -28.20
CA ARG A 59 -9.54 -8.69 -28.46
C ARG A 59 -8.78 -7.40 -28.19
N PHE A 60 -9.35 -6.24 -28.50
CA PHE A 60 -8.74 -4.95 -28.22
C PHE A 60 -8.60 -4.71 -26.70
N THR A 61 -9.65 -5.00 -25.93
CA THR A 61 -9.60 -4.92 -24.47
C THR A 61 -8.57 -5.87 -23.88
N GLU A 62 -8.53 -7.13 -24.33
CA GLU A 62 -7.53 -8.12 -23.91
C GLU A 62 -6.09 -7.67 -24.21
N LEU A 63 -5.85 -7.10 -25.40
CA LEU A 63 -4.55 -6.54 -25.80
C LEU A 63 -4.12 -5.39 -24.89
N GLN A 64 -5.05 -4.50 -24.54
CA GLN A 64 -4.80 -3.36 -23.67
C GLN A 64 -4.44 -3.80 -22.24
N GLU A 65 -5.16 -4.80 -21.70
CA GLU A 65 -4.86 -5.37 -20.40
C GLU A 65 -3.48 -6.07 -20.37
N ALA A 66 -3.17 -6.86 -21.39
CA ALA A 66 -1.89 -7.52 -21.52
C ALA A 66 -0.72 -6.51 -21.58
N TYR A 67 -0.88 -5.41 -22.31
CA TYR A 67 0.09 -4.33 -22.38
C TYR A 67 0.34 -3.68 -21.02
N ASN A 68 -0.73 -3.33 -20.30
CA ASN A 68 -0.63 -2.69 -18.99
C ASN A 68 0.07 -3.59 -17.97
N PHE A 69 -0.27 -4.89 -17.94
CA PHE A 69 0.38 -5.87 -17.07
C PHE A 69 1.88 -6.00 -17.32
N LEU A 70 2.30 -6.01 -18.59
CA LEU A 70 3.71 -6.06 -18.96
C LEU A 70 4.46 -4.76 -18.63
N LEU A 71 3.81 -3.61 -18.78
CA LEU A 71 4.39 -2.32 -18.43
C LEU A 71 4.65 -2.24 -16.92
N GLU A 72 3.69 -2.64 -16.10
CA GLU A 72 3.82 -2.71 -14.64
C GLU A 72 4.96 -3.65 -14.22
N GLY A 73 5.08 -4.82 -14.87
CA GLY A 73 6.18 -5.75 -14.62
C GLY A 73 7.56 -5.21 -15.00
N ILE A 74 7.65 -4.31 -15.99
CA ILE A 74 8.91 -3.65 -16.39
C ILE A 74 9.26 -2.52 -15.40
N SER A 75 8.29 -1.67 -15.06
CA SER A 75 8.52 -0.56 -14.12
C SER A 75 8.85 -1.07 -12.72
N ALA A 76 8.13 -2.09 -12.22
CA ALA A 76 8.41 -2.67 -10.91
C ALA A 76 9.83 -3.24 -10.81
N GLY A 77 10.37 -3.82 -11.90
CA GLY A 77 11.76 -4.27 -11.95
C GLY A 77 12.76 -3.12 -11.92
N GLN A 78 12.46 -2.01 -12.61
CA GLN A 78 13.29 -0.80 -12.62
C GLN A 78 13.26 -0.09 -11.26
N ASP A 79 12.10 -0.04 -10.62
CA ASP A 79 11.93 0.56 -9.29
C ASP A 79 12.69 -0.24 -8.24
N ALA A 80 12.58 -1.59 -8.24
CA ALA A 80 13.35 -2.45 -7.35
C ALA A 80 14.87 -2.34 -7.59
N ALA A 81 15.31 -2.24 -8.85
CA ALA A 81 16.72 -2.03 -9.17
C ALA A 81 17.21 -0.65 -8.69
N ARG A 82 16.38 0.40 -8.84
CA ARG A 82 16.67 1.75 -8.37
C ARG A 82 16.74 1.83 -6.85
N GLU A 83 15.83 1.17 -6.14
CA GLU A 83 15.84 1.06 -4.69
C GLU A 83 17.08 0.32 -4.18
N LYS A 84 17.45 -0.79 -4.83
CA LYS A 84 18.69 -1.50 -4.54
C LYS A 84 19.92 -0.61 -4.75
N ALA A 85 19.98 0.13 -5.85
CA ALA A 85 21.07 1.07 -6.12
C ALA A 85 21.14 2.18 -5.06
N ARG A 86 20.01 2.82 -4.73
CA ARG A 86 19.92 3.81 -3.64
C ARG A 86 20.40 3.26 -2.31
N THR A 87 19.99 2.04 -1.97
CA THR A 87 20.35 1.39 -0.71
C THR A 87 21.85 1.15 -0.63
N LEU A 88 22.47 0.71 -1.74
CA LEU A 88 23.91 0.50 -1.81
C LEU A 88 24.69 1.82 -1.74
N GLU A 89 24.20 2.90 -2.36
CA GLU A 89 24.79 4.24 -2.25
C GLU A 89 24.78 4.73 -0.80
N ILE A 90 23.64 4.59 -0.11
CA ILE A 90 23.50 4.96 1.30
C ILE A 90 24.42 4.10 2.19
N PHE A 91 24.51 2.79 1.91
CA PHE A 91 25.34 1.87 2.67
C PHE A 91 26.84 2.20 2.52
N ASP A 92 27.27 2.62 1.33
CA ASP A 92 28.64 3.06 1.10
C ASP A 92 28.98 4.34 1.88
N ILE A 93 28.07 5.33 1.88
CA ILE A 93 28.19 6.54 2.71
C ILE A 93 28.29 6.18 4.19
N PHE A 94 27.48 5.25 4.65
CA PHE A 94 27.51 4.75 6.03
C PHE A 94 28.87 4.12 6.39
N LEU A 95 29.42 3.26 5.53
CA LEU A 95 30.72 2.65 5.76
C LEU A 95 31.86 3.67 5.79
N ARG A 96 31.79 4.72 4.95
CA ARG A 96 32.74 5.85 4.99
C ARG A 96 32.63 6.64 6.29
N ALA A 97 31.41 6.93 6.74
CA ALA A 97 31.17 7.57 8.03
C ALA A 97 31.76 6.77 9.21
N MET A 98 31.62 5.43 9.22
CA MET A 98 32.21 4.55 10.24
C MET A 98 33.74 4.58 10.28
N ARG A 99 34.40 4.95 9.16
CA ARG A 99 35.86 5.15 9.12
C ARG A 99 36.28 6.53 9.61
N GLY A 100 35.33 7.44 9.86
CA GLY A 100 35.57 8.81 10.30
C GLY A 100 35.53 9.87 9.20
N ASP A 101 35.05 9.52 8.00
CA ASP A 101 34.92 10.49 6.91
C ASP A 101 33.73 11.45 7.15
N ASN A 102 33.88 12.72 6.76
CA ASN A 102 32.81 13.73 6.83
C ASN A 102 31.81 13.54 5.67
N VAL A 103 30.60 13.05 5.97
CA VAL A 103 29.58 12.68 4.97
C VAL A 103 28.34 13.61 4.93
N GLU A 104 28.31 14.67 5.75
CA GLU A 104 27.10 15.51 5.92
C GLU A 104 26.62 16.15 4.61
N LEU A 105 27.54 16.61 3.76
CA LEU A 105 27.20 17.23 2.48
C LEU A 105 26.53 16.24 1.52
N GLU A 106 26.98 14.98 1.52
CA GLU A 106 26.41 13.92 0.68
C GLU A 106 25.03 13.49 1.18
N LEU A 107 24.87 13.35 2.50
CA LEU A 107 23.56 13.03 3.08
C LEU A 107 22.54 14.16 2.83
N LYS A 108 22.99 15.42 2.87
CA LYS A 108 22.14 16.60 2.61
C LYS A 108 21.74 16.69 1.15
N SER A 109 22.64 16.40 0.21
CA SER A 109 22.33 16.40 -1.22
C SER A 109 21.34 15.28 -1.59
N LEU A 110 21.42 14.14 -0.91
CA LEU A 110 20.47 13.03 -1.06
C LEU A 110 19.11 13.28 -0.40
N GLY A 111 18.97 14.34 0.41
CA GLY A 111 17.73 14.64 1.14
C GLY A 111 17.41 13.67 2.27
N ILE A 112 18.39 12.85 2.69
CA ILE A 112 18.27 11.85 3.76
C ILE A 112 18.73 12.43 5.11
N TYR A 113 19.57 13.48 5.06
CA TYR A 113 20.11 14.10 6.26
C TYR A 113 19.05 14.85 7.07
N ARG A 114 18.92 14.43 8.34
CA ARG A 114 18.24 15.19 9.39
C ARG A 114 19.32 15.67 10.37
N PRO A 115 19.51 16.98 10.59
CA PRO A 115 20.47 17.48 11.57
C PRO A 115 20.14 17.01 13.00
N SER A 116 21.15 16.87 13.86
CA SER A 116 21.01 16.55 15.30
C SER A 116 19.93 17.37 15.98
N ASP A 117 19.93 18.67 15.71
CA ASP A 117 19.04 19.66 16.35
C ASP A 117 17.57 19.44 15.95
N MET A 118 17.36 18.79 14.81
CA MET A 118 16.04 18.49 14.26
C MET A 118 15.58 17.08 14.62
N PHE A 119 16.40 16.21 15.22
CA PHE A 119 15.99 14.85 15.62
C PHE A 119 14.93 14.84 16.72
N GLY A 120 14.76 15.94 17.46
CA GLY A 120 13.81 16.04 18.56
C GLY A 120 14.22 15.20 19.79
N VAL A 121 15.45 14.70 19.81
CA VAL A 121 16.04 13.98 20.94
C VAL A 121 17.01 14.94 21.62
N ASP A 122 16.62 15.47 22.77
CA ASP A 122 17.47 16.32 23.58
C ASP A 122 18.53 15.47 24.30
N LEU A 123 19.72 15.39 23.70
CA LEU A 123 20.87 14.65 24.24
C LEU A 123 21.45 15.31 25.51
N SER A 124 21.02 16.53 25.85
CA SER A 124 21.42 17.21 27.09
C SER A 124 20.65 16.71 28.32
N VAL A 125 19.53 15.99 28.10
CA VAL A 125 18.82 15.32 29.18
C VAL A 125 19.60 14.07 29.57
N ALA A 126 20.31 14.14 30.70
CA ALA A 126 20.87 12.95 31.32
C ALA A 126 19.75 11.90 31.47
N PHE A 127 20.00 10.70 30.94
CA PHE A 127 19.08 9.56 30.91
C PHE A 127 18.50 9.21 32.30
N ASP A 128 19.12 9.70 33.38
CA ASP A 128 18.82 9.40 34.78
C ASP A 128 18.10 10.51 35.57
N ARG A 129 17.32 11.40 34.94
CA ARG A 129 16.47 12.32 35.74
C ARG A 129 15.27 11.64 36.40
N ARG A 130 14.87 10.44 35.97
CA ARG A 130 13.79 9.65 36.58
C ARG A 130 14.22 8.87 37.83
N LEU A 131 15.49 8.47 37.93
CA LEU A 131 16.01 7.70 39.08
C LEU A 131 16.15 8.54 40.35
N ALA A 132 16.43 9.84 40.22
CA ALA A 132 16.59 10.75 41.35
C ALA A 132 15.26 11.18 42.01
N GLN A 133 14.11 10.96 41.35
CA GLN A 133 12.79 11.35 41.85
C GLN A 133 12.01 10.17 42.45
N LEU A 134 12.59 8.96 42.46
CA LEU A 134 11.96 7.81 43.10
C LEU A 134 12.06 7.94 44.62
N PRO A 135 10.95 7.86 45.38
CA PRO A 135 11.01 7.82 46.83
C PRO A 135 11.78 6.55 47.26
N SER A 136 12.66 6.70 48.25
CA SER A 136 13.39 5.56 48.81
C SER A 136 12.42 4.48 49.32
N PRO A 137 12.73 3.18 49.17
CA PRO A 137 11.78 2.07 49.32
C PRO A 137 11.22 1.87 50.73
N SER A 138 11.60 2.68 51.72
CA SER A 138 11.11 2.59 53.09
C SER A 138 9.80 3.34 53.35
N ASN A 139 9.35 4.22 52.43
CA ASN A 139 8.12 5.01 52.58
C ASN A 139 7.14 4.81 51.41
N ALA A 140 7.06 3.60 50.85
CA ALA A 140 5.95 3.27 49.96
C ALA A 140 4.68 3.09 50.81
N PRO A 141 3.66 3.96 50.70
CA PRO A 141 2.33 3.58 51.18
C PRO A 141 1.90 2.36 50.37
N ASN A 142 1.40 1.35 51.09
CA ASN A 142 0.74 0.17 50.54
C ASN A 142 -0.15 0.53 49.34
N SER A 143 0.19 -0.01 48.17
CA SER A 143 -0.56 0.20 46.94
C SER A 143 -1.96 -0.38 47.06
N ASN A 144 -2.96 0.48 47.29
CA ASN A 144 -4.30 0.35 46.76
C ASN A 144 -5.13 1.56 47.17
N THR A 145 -5.13 2.59 46.33
CA THR A 145 -6.22 3.57 46.21
C THR A 145 -5.92 4.43 44.99
N TYR A 146 -6.36 3.97 43.82
CA TYR A 146 -6.79 4.89 42.77
C TYR A 146 -8.14 5.44 43.25
N GLU A 147 -8.18 6.71 43.64
CA GLU A 147 -9.45 7.41 43.82
C GLU A 147 -9.95 7.80 42.43
N ASP A 148 -10.50 6.82 41.72
CA ASP A 148 -11.38 7.06 40.58
C ASP A 148 -12.75 7.42 41.17
N GLU A 149 -13.06 8.72 41.26
CA GLU A 149 -14.42 9.22 41.53
C GLU A 149 -15.33 9.12 40.29
N GLU A 150 -15.00 8.27 39.32
CA GLU A 150 -15.95 7.86 38.30
C GLU A 150 -16.60 6.54 38.75
N PRO A 151 -17.94 6.50 38.88
CA PRO A 151 -18.62 5.26 39.23
C PRO A 151 -18.25 4.20 38.19
N PRO A 152 -18.13 2.91 38.60
CA PRO A 152 -17.81 1.85 37.66
C PRO A 152 -18.77 1.93 36.48
N VAL A 153 -18.23 2.17 35.28
CA VAL A 153 -19.01 2.26 34.04
C VAL A 153 -19.74 0.94 33.89
N ASP A 154 -21.07 0.97 34.00
CA ASP A 154 -21.86 -0.22 33.72
C ASP A 154 -21.75 -0.50 32.22
N ILE A 155 -20.98 -1.53 31.90
CA ILE A 155 -20.63 -1.89 30.53
C ILE A 155 -21.90 -2.19 29.73
N GLN A 156 -22.97 -2.68 30.37
CA GLN A 156 -24.23 -2.98 29.67
C GLN A 156 -24.94 -1.69 29.25
N ASP A 157 -25.03 -0.69 30.13
CA ASP A 157 -25.65 0.60 29.82
C ASP A 157 -24.83 1.38 28.77
N ALA A 158 -23.50 1.37 28.89
CA ALA A 158 -22.62 2.05 27.94
C ALA A 158 -22.72 1.46 26.51
N PHE A 159 -22.91 0.15 26.40
CA PHE A 159 -23.16 -0.49 25.09
C PHE A 159 -24.57 -0.19 24.56
N ALA A 160 -25.59 -0.21 25.41
CA ALA A 160 -26.96 0.11 25.01
C ALA A 160 -27.10 1.54 24.50
N GLU A 161 -26.44 2.51 25.15
CA GLU A 161 -26.42 3.91 24.72
C GLU A 161 -25.72 4.09 23.36
N ALA A 162 -24.59 3.41 23.16
CA ALA A 162 -23.86 3.45 21.89
C ALA A 162 -24.65 2.88 20.71
N PHE A 163 -25.42 1.79 20.92
CA PHE A 163 -26.22 1.18 19.86
C PHE A 163 -27.52 1.96 19.56
N ALA A 164 -28.07 2.65 20.56
CA ALA A 164 -29.24 3.52 20.37
C ALA A 164 -28.93 4.71 19.45
N ASP A 165 -27.74 5.31 19.54
CA ASP A 165 -27.29 6.40 18.66
C ASP A 165 -27.12 5.95 17.19
N GLU A 166 -26.87 4.66 16.96
CA GLU A 166 -26.76 4.07 15.61
C GLU A 166 -28.10 3.55 15.07
N GLY A 167 -29.19 3.65 15.84
CA GLY A 167 -30.52 3.19 15.43
C GLY A 167 -30.64 1.66 15.33
N LEU A 168 -29.85 0.93 16.11
CA LEU A 168 -29.80 -0.53 16.14
C LEU A 168 -30.30 -1.07 17.49
N ASP A 169 -30.91 -2.24 17.50
CA ASP A 169 -31.24 -2.98 18.73
C ASP A 169 -29.98 -3.69 19.30
N GLU A 170 -30.12 -4.28 20.50
CA GLU A 170 -29.03 -4.97 21.21
C GLU A 170 -28.44 -6.17 20.43
N GLU A 171 -29.12 -6.62 19.37
CA GLU A 171 -28.70 -7.70 18.48
C GLU A 171 -28.11 -7.19 17.15
N GLY A 172 -28.02 -5.86 16.98
CA GLY A 172 -27.46 -5.20 15.79
C GLY A 172 -28.44 -5.10 14.62
N ASN A 173 -29.74 -5.28 14.85
CA ASN A 173 -30.77 -5.10 13.83
C ASN A 173 -31.30 -3.66 13.84
N PRO A 174 -31.65 -3.09 12.67
CA PRO A 174 -32.25 -1.76 12.61
C PRO A 174 -33.59 -1.67 13.33
N LEU A 175 -33.73 -0.69 14.23
CA LEU A 175 -34.96 -0.35 14.93
C LEU A 175 -35.98 0.26 13.95
N GLU A 176 -36.78 -0.61 13.33
CA GLU A 176 -38.04 -0.35 12.63
C GLU A 176 -37.98 0.60 11.39
N GLY A 177 -38.22 0.04 10.18
CA GLY A 177 -38.68 0.84 9.02
C GLY A 177 -38.03 0.59 7.66
N TRP A 178 -36.91 -0.14 7.57
CA TRP A 178 -36.32 -0.52 6.27
C TRP A 178 -36.37 -2.04 6.07
N ALA A 179 -37.56 -2.55 5.74
CA ALA A 179 -37.67 -3.90 5.23
C ALA A 179 -36.98 -3.96 3.86
N ARG A 180 -35.90 -4.75 3.74
CA ARG A 180 -35.30 -5.08 2.44
C ARG A 180 -36.38 -5.76 1.60
N PRO A 181 -36.76 -5.24 0.41
CA PRO A 181 -37.76 -5.91 -0.41
C PRO A 181 -37.27 -7.33 -0.76
N PRO A 182 -38.18 -8.32 -0.84
CA PRO A 182 -37.81 -9.67 -1.23
C PRO A 182 -37.17 -9.66 -2.62
N ILE A 183 -36.14 -10.50 -2.77
CA ILE A 183 -35.24 -10.54 -3.95
C ILE A 183 -35.96 -10.99 -5.25
N SER A 184 -37.26 -11.27 -5.22
CA SER A 184 -38.05 -11.72 -6.37
C SER A 184 -38.30 -10.67 -7.46
N ASP A 185 -38.11 -9.38 -7.16
CA ASP A 185 -38.57 -8.30 -8.05
C ASP A 185 -37.46 -7.72 -8.95
N LEU A 186 -36.34 -8.44 -9.11
CA LEU A 186 -35.14 -7.98 -9.84
C LEU A 186 -34.88 -8.69 -11.17
N GLU A 187 -35.82 -9.49 -11.69
CA GLU A 187 -35.65 -10.20 -12.97
C GLU A 187 -36.25 -9.50 -14.21
N ASP A 188 -36.92 -8.36 -14.09
CA ASP A 188 -37.45 -7.61 -15.25
C ASP A 188 -37.00 -6.14 -15.25
N MET A 189 -35.71 -5.88 -15.53
CA MET A 189 -35.21 -4.59 -16.06
C MET A 189 -33.99 -4.77 -16.97
#